data_AF-A0A2V5MWS4-F1
#
_entry.id   AF-A0A2V5MWS4-F1
#
_cell.length_a   1.000
_cell.length_b   1.000
_cell.length_c   1.000
_cell.angle_alpha   90.00
_cell.angle_beta   90.00
_cell.angle_gamma   90.00
#
_symmetry.space_group_name_H-M   'P 1'
#
loop_
_entity.id
_entity.type
_entity.pdbx_description
1 polymer ?
#
loop_
_entity_poly.entity_id
_entity_poly.type
_entity_poly.pdbx_seq_one_letter_code
_entity_poly.pdbx_strand_id
1 'polypeptide(L)'
;MQPVINVEILGINRSDDSANNSSFLEDVSLVWLQDTAAQSVWNRWSATYRDVFILDSRNQVYAVFNLTQHDLGDPQNREQIKSLFLDAARIVDTDHDGLPDDWEQANFGDLAARPSDDTDGDGVDNFFEYAFGTNPHNPNSKSSFRVTVSASGPDRFCTVTFRRRAGSHVKYILETSADLNQWSSSWNRDR
;
A
#
# COMPACT_ATOMS: atom_id res chain seq x y z
N MET A 1 -2.31 11.20 -16.38
CA MET A 1 -2.32 9.98 -15.56
C MET A 1 -2.10 10.42 -14.13
N GLN A 2 -3.10 10.29 -13.26
CA GLN A 2 -2.87 10.38 -11.82
C GLN A 2 -2.27 9.04 -11.40
N PRO A 3 -1.12 9.01 -10.69
CA PRO A 3 -0.68 7.77 -10.07
C PRO A 3 -1.82 7.27 -9.17
N VAL A 4 -2.14 5.98 -9.24
CA VAL A 4 -3.03 5.34 -8.26
C VAL A 4 -2.23 5.27 -6.96
N ILE A 5 -2.24 6.37 -6.22
CA ILE A 5 -1.69 6.46 -4.87
C ILE A 5 -2.74 5.86 -3.95
N ASN A 6 -2.33 4.88 -3.14
CA ASN A 6 -3.19 4.20 -2.17
C ASN A 6 -3.37 5.09 -0.92
N VAL A 7 -3.75 6.35 -1.13
CA VAL A 7 -3.88 7.36 -0.09
C VAL A 7 -5.38 7.63 0.11
N GLU A 8 -5.90 7.13 1.22
CA GLU A 8 -7.22 7.51 1.71
C GLU A 8 -7.03 8.72 2.63
N ILE A 9 -7.54 9.88 2.22
CA ILE A 9 -7.48 11.10 3.03
C ILE A 9 -8.75 11.16 3.87
N LEU A 10 -8.61 10.97 5.18
CA LEU A 10 -9.71 11.11 6.14
C LEU A 10 -9.54 12.43 6.91
N GLY A 11 -10.59 13.25 6.91
CA GLY A 11 -10.66 14.46 7.72
C GLY A 11 -11.39 14.19 9.05
N ILE A 12 -10.84 14.67 10.18
CA ILE A 12 -11.44 14.53 11.52
C ILE A 12 -11.56 15.91 12.19
N ASN A 13 -12.74 16.26 12.71
CA ASN A 13 -13.03 17.53 13.42
C ASN A 13 -13.35 17.19 14.85
N ARG A 14 -13.24 18.21 15.69
CA ARG A 14 -13.80 18.15 17.03
C ARG A 14 -15.32 18.05 16.98
N SER A 15 -15.88 17.30 17.92
CA SER A 15 -17.33 17.12 18.13
C SER A 15 -18.14 18.41 18.14
N ASP A 16 -17.54 19.52 18.57
CA ASP A 16 -18.16 20.83 18.74
C ASP A 16 -17.98 21.76 17.52
N ASP A 17 -17.13 21.38 16.55
CA ASP A 17 -16.86 22.16 15.35
C ASP A 17 -17.54 21.50 14.14
N SER A 18 -18.86 21.67 14.05
CA SER A 18 -19.67 21.14 12.95
C SER A 18 -19.94 22.17 11.85
N ALA A 19 -19.46 23.41 12.03
CA ALA A 19 -19.68 24.48 11.07
C ALA A 19 -18.95 24.13 9.76
N ASN A 20 -19.64 24.28 8.63
CA ASN A 20 -19.11 24.05 7.28
C ASN A 20 -18.80 22.58 6.92
N ASN A 21 -19.06 21.59 7.79
CA ASN A 21 -18.94 20.17 7.43
C ASN A 21 -19.77 19.84 6.17
N SER A 22 -20.95 20.43 6.04
CA SER A 22 -21.83 20.26 4.88
C SER A 22 -21.26 20.86 3.58
N SER A 23 -20.46 21.93 3.65
CA SER A 23 -19.88 22.57 2.47
C SER A 23 -18.62 21.88 1.94
N PHE A 24 -17.99 21.01 2.73
CA PHE A 24 -16.88 20.16 2.25
C PHE A 24 -17.36 18.86 1.57
N LEU A 25 -18.66 18.55 1.66
CA LEU A 25 -19.30 17.40 1.02
C LEU A 25 -20.05 17.78 -0.27
N GLU A 26 -20.21 19.08 -0.56
CA GLU A 26 -20.67 19.53 -1.88
C GLU A 26 -19.55 19.23 -2.88
N ASP A 27 -19.79 18.20 -3.70
CA ASP A 27 -18.98 17.77 -4.85
C ASP A 27 -17.64 17.03 -4.60
N VAL A 28 -17.34 16.53 -3.38
CA VAL A 28 -16.11 15.74 -3.12
C VAL A 28 -16.36 14.42 -2.37
N SER A 29 -15.67 13.34 -2.75
CA SER A 29 -15.77 11.98 -2.18
C SER A 29 -15.06 11.77 -0.82
N LEU A 30 -14.63 12.83 -0.14
CA LEU A 30 -13.88 12.71 1.12
C LEU A 30 -14.84 12.55 2.30
N VAL A 31 -14.76 11.41 3.00
CA VAL A 31 -15.57 11.14 4.18
C VAL A 31 -15.00 11.93 5.36
N TRP A 32 -15.80 12.85 5.88
CA TRP A 32 -15.44 13.75 6.96
C TRP A 32 -16.04 13.23 8.27
N LEU A 33 -15.21 12.82 9.24
CA LEU A 33 -15.62 12.17 10.49
C LEU A 33 -15.64 13.16 11.66
N GLN A 34 -16.62 13.02 12.55
CA GLN A 34 -16.69 13.75 13.82
C GLN A 34 -15.93 12.95 14.90
N ASP A 35 -14.94 13.57 15.54
CA ASP A 35 -14.29 12.98 16.71
C ASP A 35 -15.30 12.92 17.85
N THR A 36 -15.46 11.75 18.45
CA THR A 36 -16.40 11.55 19.55
C THR A 36 -15.65 11.54 20.87
N ALA A 37 -16.31 11.91 21.97
CA ALA A 37 -15.70 11.82 23.31
C ALA A 37 -15.18 10.40 23.65
N ALA A 38 -15.75 9.36 23.04
CA ALA A 38 -15.32 7.97 23.21
C ALA A 38 -14.04 7.63 22.46
N GLN A 39 -13.85 8.16 21.24
CA GLN A 39 -12.65 7.93 20.44
C GLN A 39 -11.51 8.89 20.84
N SER A 40 -11.85 10.16 21.06
CA SER A 40 -10.96 11.24 21.49
C SER A 40 -9.66 11.26 20.69
N VAL A 41 -9.78 11.10 19.37
CA VAL A 41 -8.66 10.97 18.44
C VAL A 41 -7.75 12.18 18.54
N TRP A 42 -8.31 13.39 18.63
CA TRP A 42 -7.54 14.62 18.76
C TRP A 42 -6.63 14.61 19.99
N ASN A 43 -7.14 14.16 21.14
CA ASN A 43 -6.34 14.10 22.37
C ASN A 43 -5.34 12.94 22.34
N ARG A 44 -5.76 11.76 21.87
CA ARG A 44 -4.89 10.58 21.80
C ARG A 44 -3.68 10.81 20.89
N TRP A 45 -3.88 11.53 19.80
CA TRP A 45 -2.83 11.82 18.83
C TRP A 45 -2.15 13.16 19.10
N SER A 46 -2.58 13.89 20.13
CA SER A 46 -2.14 15.28 20.40
C SER A 46 -2.25 16.19 19.16
N ALA A 47 -3.30 15.97 18.36
CA ALA A 47 -3.51 16.66 17.09
C ALA A 47 -3.90 18.13 17.30
N THR A 48 -3.37 18.99 16.44
CA THR A 48 -3.71 20.40 16.35
C THR A 48 -4.48 20.71 15.07
N TYR A 49 -5.13 21.88 15.02
CA TYR A 49 -5.96 22.27 13.88
C TYR A 49 -5.14 22.28 12.57
N ARG A 50 -5.64 21.53 11.58
CA ARG A 50 -5.04 21.31 10.26
C ARG A 50 -3.69 20.57 10.25
N ASP A 51 -3.44 19.72 11.24
CA ASP A 51 -2.38 18.73 11.14
C ASP A 51 -2.68 17.68 10.07
N VAL A 52 -1.70 17.40 9.24
CA VAL A 52 -1.67 16.23 8.35
C VAL A 52 -0.70 15.23 8.95
N PHE A 53 -1.24 14.13 9.49
CA PHE A 53 -0.45 13.00 9.96
C PHE A 53 -0.06 12.12 8.78
N ILE A 54 1.24 11.93 8.60
CA ILE A 54 1.82 11.08 7.55
C ILE A 54 2.30 9.81 8.24
N LEU A 55 1.80 8.66 7.80
CA LEU A 55 2.11 7.36 8.39
C LEU A 55 3.07 6.57 7.49
N ASP A 56 3.94 5.77 8.09
CA ASP A 56 4.80 4.81 7.39
C ASP A 56 4.04 3.51 7.04
N SER A 57 4.74 2.56 6.41
CA SER A 57 4.16 1.28 5.99
C SER A 57 3.65 0.40 7.15
N ARG A 58 4.06 0.70 8.38
CA ARG A 58 3.67 0.03 9.63
C ARG A 58 2.58 0.78 10.39
N ASN A 59 1.96 1.79 9.76
CA ASN A 59 0.93 2.63 10.35
C ASN A 59 1.44 3.42 11.57
N GLN A 60 2.74 3.71 11.64
CA GLN A 60 3.35 4.55 12.66
C GLN A 60 3.47 5.98 12.13
N VAL A 61 3.38 6.98 13.02
CA VAL A 61 3.51 8.39 12.61
C VAL A 61 4.94 8.65 12.16
N TYR A 62 5.11 8.92 10.86
CA TYR A 62 6.36 9.31 10.24
C TYR A 62 6.61 10.82 10.39
N ALA A 63 5.59 11.62 10.12
CA ALA A 63 5.67 13.08 10.23
C ALA A 63 4.29 13.70 10.50
N VAL A 64 4.29 14.92 11.04
CA VAL A 64 3.11 15.78 11.14
C VAL A 64 3.39 17.08 10.40
N PHE A 65 2.50 17.45 9.49
CA PHE A 65 2.63 18.66 8.67
C PHE A 65 1.44 19.59 8.91
N ASN A 66 1.65 20.71 9.59
CA ASN A 66 0.57 21.63 9.95
C ASN A 66 0.28 22.66 8.85
N LEU A 67 -0.92 22.63 8.27
CA LEU A 67 -1.29 23.51 7.16
C LEU A 67 -1.63 24.95 7.58
N THR A 68 -1.73 25.23 8.88
CA THR A 68 -1.83 26.60 9.39
C THR A 68 -0.45 27.27 9.37
N GLN A 69 0.61 26.50 9.63
CA GLN A 69 2.01 26.96 9.55
C GLN A 69 2.56 26.91 8.12
N HIS A 70 2.11 25.94 7.32
CA HIS A 70 2.61 25.67 5.98
C HIS A 70 1.50 25.74 4.93
N ASP A 71 1.31 26.93 4.36
CA ASP A 71 0.31 27.15 3.30
C ASP A 71 0.71 26.42 2.00
N LEU A 72 -0.17 25.55 1.50
CA LEU A 72 0.02 24.84 0.23
C LEU A 72 -0.15 25.73 -1.01
N GLY A 73 -0.56 26.99 -0.84
CA GLY A 73 -0.41 28.02 -1.88
C GLY A 73 1.06 28.24 -2.27
N ASP A 74 1.99 28.05 -1.33
CA ASP A 74 3.43 28.12 -1.56
C ASP A 74 3.96 26.84 -2.24
N PRO A 75 4.62 26.95 -3.42
CA PRO A 75 5.27 25.81 -4.06
C PRO A 75 6.26 25.05 -3.18
N GLN A 76 6.98 25.73 -2.28
CA GLN A 76 7.97 25.09 -1.41
C GLN A 76 7.30 24.15 -0.41
N ASN A 77 6.20 24.58 0.21
CA ASN A 77 5.43 23.75 1.14
C ASN A 77 4.81 22.54 0.42
N ARG A 78 4.38 22.69 -0.84
CA ARG A 78 3.87 21.57 -1.65
C ARG A 78 4.94 20.53 -1.94
N GLU A 79 6.15 20.95 -2.32
CA GLU A 79 7.23 20.00 -2.55
C GLU A 79 7.71 19.37 -1.24
N GLN A 80 7.69 20.11 -0.12
CA GLN A 80 8.04 19.58 1.19
C GLN A 80 7.09 18.46 1.63
N ILE A 81 5.77 18.71 1.63
CA ILE A 81 4.81 17.67 2.04
C ILE A 81 4.83 16.46 1.08
N LYS A 82 5.06 16.70 -0.21
CA LYS A 82 5.24 15.64 -1.20
C LYS A 82 6.48 14.78 -0.90
N SER A 83 7.61 15.38 -0.52
CA SER A 83 8.79 14.63 -0.10
C SER A 83 8.47 13.75 1.10
N LEU A 84 7.78 14.29 2.12
CA LEU A 84 7.37 13.51 3.29
C LEU A 84 6.51 12.29 2.91
N PHE A 85 5.58 12.44 1.96
CA PHE A 85 4.80 11.30 1.47
C PHE A 85 5.65 10.26 0.75
N LEU A 86 6.59 10.68 -0.09
CA LEU A 86 7.47 9.77 -0.83
C LEU A 86 8.43 9.04 0.11
N ASP A 87 8.97 9.74 1.10
CA ASP A 87 9.89 9.17 2.07
C ASP A 87 9.17 8.17 3.00
N ALA A 88 7.96 8.51 3.47
CA ALA A 88 7.13 7.59 4.26
C ALA A 88 6.71 6.33 3.49
N ALA A 89 6.56 6.45 2.16
CA ALA A 89 6.23 5.33 1.28
C ALA A 89 7.45 4.53 0.81
N ARG A 90 8.67 4.91 1.22
CA ARG A 90 9.89 4.26 0.76
C ARG A 90 9.99 2.86 1.38
N ILE A 91 10.19 1.86 0.52
CA ILE A 91 10.56 0.52 0.93
C ILE A 91 12.02 0.55 1.38
N VAL A 92 12.29 0.07 2.59
CA VAL A 92 13.63 -0.10 3.13
C VAL A 92 13.95 -1.60 3.15
N ASP A 93 15.16 -1.93 2.73
CA ASP A 93 15.75 -3.27 2.66
C ASP A 93 17.22 -3.05 3.05
N THR A 94 17.54 -3.25 4.32
CA THR A 94 18.81 -2.84 4.95
C THR A 94 19.90 -3.89 4.74
N ASP A 95 19.54 -5.17 4.68
CA ASP A 95 20.47 -6.26 4.46
C ASP A 95 20.60 -6.63 2.96
N HIS A 96 19.78 -6.01 2.10
CA HIS A 96 19.81 -6.08 0.65
C HIS A 96 19.55 -7.48 0.09
N ASP A 97 18.71 -8.25 0.76
CA ASP A 97 18.35 -9.59 0.31
C ASP A 97 17.12 -9.61 -0.62
N GLY A 98 16.40 -8.48 -0.72
CA GLY A 98 15.22 -8.31 -1.55
C GLY A 98 13.89 -8.39 -0.79
N LEU A 99 13.91 -8.72 0.50
CA LEU A 99 12.79 -8.59 1.42
C LEU A 99 12.79 -7.18 2.06
N PRO A 100 11.62 -6.57 2.27
CA PRO A 100 11.58 -5.31 3.02
C PRO A 100 11.72 -5.51 4.52
N ASP A 101 12.49 -4.63 5.17
CA ASP A 101 12.69 -4.59 6.62
C ASP A 101 11.37 -4.65 7.39
N ASP A 102 10.38 -3.85 6.96
CA ASP A 102 9.08 -3.78 7.65
C ASP A 102 8.31 -5.09 7.57
N TRP A 103 8.48 -5.87 6.50
CA TRP A 103 7.88 -7.19 6.39
C TRP A 103 8.64 -8.21 7.24
N GLU A 104 9.96 -8.20 7.19
CA GLU A 104 10.78 -9.09 8.01
C GLU A 104 10.57 -8.85 9.50
N GLN A 105 10.64 -7.60 9.93
CA GLN A 105 10.41 -7.20 11.32
C GLN A 105 9.00 -7.58 11.81
N ALA A 106 7.98 -7.51 10.95
CA ALA A 106 6.62 -7.86 11.30
C ALA A 106 6.38 -9.38 11.40
N ASN A 107 7.10 -10.19 10.62
CA ASN A 107 6.92 -11.64 10.59
C ASN A 107 7.93 -12.40 11.46
N PHE A 108 9.18 -11.94 11.54
CA PHE A 108 10.28 -12.65 12.18
C PHE A 108 10.86 -11.92 13.39
N GLY A 109 10.67 -10.60 13.46
CA GLY A 109 11.17 -9.79 14.58
C GLY A 109 12.63 -9.34 14.45
N ASP A 110 13.28 -9.67 13.34
CA ASP A 110 14.61 -9.23 12.93
C ASP A 110 14.70 -9.18 11.39
N LEU A 111 15.91 -8.96 10.86
CA LEU A 111 16.24 -8.92 9.43
C LEU A 111 17.09 -10.14 9.02
N ALA A 112 16.85 -11.31 9.63
CA ALA A 112 17.66 -12.50 9.37
C ALA A 112 16.97 -13.52 8.46
N ALA A 113 15.69 -13.30 8.13
CA ALA A 113 14.89 -14.21 7.33
C ALA A 113 15.28 -14.08 5.87
N ARG A 114 15.68 -15.17 5.21
CA ARG A 114 16.10 -15.07 3.81
C ARG A 114 14.92 -15.21 2.87
N PRO A 115 15.02 -14.71 1.63
CA PRO A 115 13.94 -14.78 0.66
C PRO A 115 13.71 -16.22 0.19
N SER A 116 14.74 -17.08 0.28
CA SER A 116 14.71 -18.49 -0.10
C SER A 116 14.27 -19.45 1.01
N ASP A 117 14.03 -18.96 2.23
CA ASP A 117 13.65 -19.83 3.35
C ASP A 117 12.17 -20.21 3.25
N ASP A 118 11.86 -21.48 3.56
CA ASP A 118 10.51 -22.03 3.68
C ASP A 118 10.21 -22.23 5.16
N THR A 119 9.77 -21.15 5.82
CA THR A 119 9.72 -21.07 7.29
C THR A 119 8.67 -22.03 7.88
N ASP A 120 7.54 -22.24 7.19
CA ASP A 120 6.46 -23.11 7.65
C ASP A 120 6.44 -24.50 6.99
N GLY A 121 7.35 -24.78 6.07
CA GLY A 121 7.59 -26.09 5.49
C GLY A 121 6.55 -26.50 4.46
N ASP A 122 5.93 -25.53 3.79
CA ASP A 122 4.83 -25.75 2.87
C ASP A 122 5.25 -25.80 1.38
N GLY A 123 6.57 -25.64 1.14
CA GLY A 123 7.22 -25.63 -0.17
C GLY A 123 7.22 -24.27 -0.85
N VAL A 124 6.80 -23.20 -0.17
CA VAL A 124 6.79 -21.82 -0.67
C VAL A 124 7.81 -20.99 0.11
N ASP A 125 8.65 -20.25 -0.60
CA ASP A 125 9.67 -19.43 0.03
C ASP A 125 9.13 -18.06 0.51
N ASN A 126 9.86 -17.45 1.45
CA ASN A 126 9.54 -16.15 2.03
C ASN A 126 9.36 -15.05 0.98
N PHE A 127 10.11 -15.06 -0.12
CA PHE A 127 9.97 -14.08 -1.20
C PHE A 127 8.61 -14.20 -1.90
N PHE A 128 8.20 -15.42 -2.20
CA PHE A 128 6.90 -15.70 -2.78
C PHE A 128 5.78 -15.34 -1.79
N GLU A 129 5.95 -15.68 -0.51
CA GLU A 129 5.01 -15.30 0.55
C GLU A 129 4.83 -13.78 0.63
N TYR A 130 5.94 -13.04 0.59
CA TYR A 130 5.97 -11.58 0.54
C TYR A 130 5.26 -11.02 -0.70
N ALA A 131 5.56 -11.56 -1.89
CA ALA A 131 5.02 -11.09 -3.17
C ALA A 131 3.49 -11.28 -3.24
N PHE A 132 3.01 -12.47 -2.89
CA PHE A 132 1.60 -12.83 -3.04
C PHE A 132 0.75 -12.59 -1.79
N GLY A 133 1.37 -12.09 -0.72
CA GLY A 133 0.69 -11.66 0.50
C GLY A 133 0.11 -12.83 1.28
N THR A 134 0.86 -13.92 1.35
CA THR A 134 0.58 -15.09 2.19
C THR A 134 1.36 -14.96 3.52
N ASN A 135 1.28 -15.98 4.39
CA ASN A 135 1.77 -15.90 5.76
C ASN A 135 2.88 -16.93 5.94
N PRO A 136 4.15 -16.51 6.14
CA PRO A 136 5.30 -17.41 6.20
C PRO A 136 5.32 -18.33 7.42
N HIS A 137 4.36 -18.19 8.35
CA HIS A 137 4.23 -19.03 9.54
C HIS A 137 2.99 -19.93 9.51
N ASN A 138 2.30 -20.02 8.37
CA ASN A 138 1.08 -20.81 8.25
C ASN A 138 1.05 -21.60 6.94
N PRO A 139 1.29 -22.92 6.99
CA PRO A 139 1.44 -23.75 5.78
C PRO A 139 0.13 -23.92 4.99
N ASN A 140 -1.00 -23.43 5.55
CA ASN A 140 -2.30 -23.40 4.88
C ASN A 140 -2.61 -22.03 4.23
N SER A 141 -1.74 -21.05 4.38
CA SER A 141 -1.90 -19.72 3.81
C SER A 141 -1.50 -19.73 2.33
N LYS A 142 -2.43 -20.13 1.46
CA LYS A 142 -2.15 -20.26 0.02
C LYS A 142 -2.56 -19.03 -0.77
N SER A 143 -1.73 -18.67 -1.76
CA SER A 143 -2.04 -17.59 -2.69
C SER A 143 -3.18 -18.02 -3.61
N SER A 144 -4.13 -17.11 -3.88
CA SER A 144 -5.19 -17.38 -4.85
C SER A 144 -4.67 -17.07 -6.24
N PHE A 145 -4.05 -18.05 -6.89
CA PHE A 145 -3.72 -17.98 -8.32
C PHE A 145 -4.82 -18.69 -9.14
N ARG A 146 -5.40 -17.98 -10.11
CA ARG A 146 -6.48 -18.50 -10.96
C ARG A 146 -6.18 -18.20 -12.42
N VAL A 147 -6.31 -19.21 -13.26
CA VAL A 147 -6.24 -19.07 -14.71
C VAL A 147 -7.57 -19.51 -15.29
N THR A 148 -8.20 -18.64 -16.07
CA THR A 148 -9.44 -18.96 -16.79
C THR A 148 -9.23 -18.73 -18.28
N VAL A 149 -9.80 -19.61 -19.08
CA VAL A 149 -9.85 -19.45 -20.53
C VAL A 149 -11.30 -19.25 -20.92
N SER A 150 -11.59 -18.13 -21.57
CA SER A 150 -12.92 -17.82 -22.09
C SER A 150 -12.86 -17.62 -23.60
N ALA A 151 -13.98 -17.87 -24.28
CA ALA A 151 -14.13 -17.61 -25.70
C ALA A 151 -15.21 -16.55 -25.92
N SER A 152 -14.96 -15.62 -26.83
CA SER A 152 -15.96 -14.66 -27.32
C SER A 152 -15.97 -14.70 -28.84
N GLY A 153 -16.85 -15.53 -29.41
CA GLY A 153 -16.83 -15.82 -30.85
C GLY A 153 -15.58 -16.64 -31.22
N PRO A 154 -14.79 -16.24 -32.24
CA PRO A 154 -13.56 -16.95 -32.61
C PRO A 154 -12.39 -16.68 -31.66
N ASP A 155 -12.46 -15.62 -30.85
CA ASP A 155 -11.37 -15.19 -29.98
C ASP A 155 -11.32 -15.99 -28.67
N ARG A 156 -10.11 -16.29 -28.21
CA ARG A 156 -9.85 -16.93 -26.91
C ARG A 156 -9.05 -15.98 -26.02
N PHE A 157 -9.52 -15.80 -24.79
CA PHE A 157 -8.87 -14.99 -23.77
C PHE A 157 -8.36 -15.90 -22.67
N CYS A 158 -7.08 -15.74 -22.32
CA CYS A 158 -6.53 -16.27 -21.08
C CYS A 158 -6.53 -15.14 -20.05
N THR A 159 -7.23 -15.34 -18.94
CA THR A 159 -7.24 -14.41 -17.81
C THR A 159 -6.48 -15.06 -16.67
N VAL A 160 -5.40 -14.41 -16.23
CA VAL A 160 -4.67 -14.77 -15.02
C VAL A 160 -5.09 -13.80 -13.93
N THR A 161 -5.52 -14.33 -12.79
CA THR A 161 -5.92 -13.55 -11.62
C THR A 161 -5.13 -14.02 -10.42
N PHE A 162 -4.43 -13.10 -9.76
CA PHE A 162 -3.72 -13.37 -8.52
C PHE A 162 -3.80 -12.16 -7.61
N ARG A 163 -3.59 -12.39 -6.31
CA ARG A 163 -3.43 -11.31 -5.33
C ARG A 163 -1.97 -10.88 -5.32
N ARG A 164 -1.72 -9.58 -5.44
CA ARG A 164 -0.40 -8.99 -5.21
C ARG A 164 -0.43 -8.12 -3.97
N ARG A 165 0.71 -7.93 -3.32
CA ARG A 165 0.85 -6.89 -2.30
C ARG A 165 0.77 -5.50 -2.94
N ALA A 166 -0.13 -4.66 -2.44
CA ALA A 166 -0.23 -3.27 -2.87
C ALA A 166 1.02 -2.50 -2.40
N GLY A 167 1.57 -1.64 -3.26
CA GLY A 167 2.75 -0.85 -2.92
C GLY A 167 4.07 -1.63 -2.83
N SER A 168 4.13 -2.92 -3.16
CA SER A 168 5.39 -3.68 -3.18
C SER A 168 6.33 -3.23 -4.30
N HIS A 169 7.64 -3.38 -4.12
CA HIS A 169 8.66 -3.20 -5.18
C HIS A 169 8.72 -4.37 -6.18
N VAL A 170 8.00 -5.46 -5.91
CA VAL A 170 7.98 -6.65 -6.77
C VAL A 170 7.32 -6.33 -8.11
N LYS A 171 8.03 -6.63 -9.21
CA LYS A 171 7.53 -6.52 -10.57
C LYS A 171 7.00 -7.88 -11.04
N TYR A 172 5.75 -7.90 -11.48
CA TYR A 172 5.11 -9.10 -12.03
C TYR A 172 5.13 -9.00 -13.55
N ILE A 173 5.79 -9.96 -14.22
CA ILE A 173 5.85 -10.04 -15.67
C ILE A 173 5.13 -11.33 -16.07
N LEU A 174 4.07 -11.20 -16.87
CA LEU A 174 3.40 -12.35 -17.46
C LEU A 174 4.12 -12.71 -18.77
N GLU A 175 4.66 -13.92 -18.82
CA GLU A 175 5.26 -14.47 -20.01
C GLU A 175 4.42 -15.61 -20.57
N THR A 176 4.41 -15.71 -21.90
CA THR A 176 3.70 -16.77 -22.62
C THR A 176 4.63 -17.44 -23.60
N SER A 177 4.44 -18.75 -23.76
CA SER A 177 5.18 -19.58 -24.72
C SER A 177 4.22 -20.49 -25.48
N ALA A 178 4.48 -20.67 -26.77
CA ALA A 178 3.76 -21.62 -27.61
C ALA A 178 4.44 -23.02 -27.65
N ASP A 179 5.71 -23.09 -27.26
CA ASP A 179 6.57 -24.28 -27.41
C ASP A 179 7.24 -24.73 -26.10
N LEU A 180 6.98 -24.01 -25.00
CA LEU A 180 7.59 -24.17 -23.68
C LEU A 180 9.11 -23.95 -23.64
N ASN A 181 9.73 -23.51 -24.74
CA ASN A 181 11.17 -23.26 -24.83
C ASN A 181 11.49 -21.77 -24.99
N GLN A 182 10.74 -21.07 -25.84
CA GLN A 182 10.86 -19.62 -26.02
C GLN A 182 9.73 -18.91 -25.30
N TRP A 183 10.10 -18.01 -24.39
CA TRP A 183 9.17 -17.23 -23.58
C TRP A 183 9.21 -15.78 -24.03
N SER A 184 8.03 -15.14 -24.05
CA SER A 184 7.90 -13.74 -24.41
C SER A 184 6.98 -13.01 -23.45
N SER A 185 7.43 -11.86 -22.95
CA SER A 185 6.63 -10.91 -22.17
C SER A 185 5.84 -10.01 -23.13
N SER A 186 4.70 -10.49 -23.63
CA SER A 186 3.88 -9.74 -24.60
C SER A 186 2.85 -8.80 -23.93
N TRP A 187 2.81 -8.74 -22.59
CA TRP A 187 1.78 -8.01 -21.85
C TRP A 187 2.28 -6.68 -21.27
N ASN A 188 2.04 -5.58 -22.01
CA ASN A 188 2.14 -4.21 -21.51
C ASN A 188 0.73 -3.66 -21.26
N ARG A 189 0.33 -3.54 -19.99
CA ARG A 189 -0.68 -2.56 -19.60
C ARG A 189 -0.30 -1.94 -18.26
N ASP A 190 0.44 -0.84 -18.36
CA ASP A 190 0.23 0.29 -17.47
C ASP A 190 -1.23 0.77 -17.66
N ARG A 191 -2.13 0.36 -16.77
CA ARG A 191 -3.44 1.00 -16.59
C ARG A 191 -3.74 1.09 -15.11
#